data_AF-A0A925XVQ2-F1
#
_entry.id   AF-A0A925XVQ2-F1
#
_cell.length_a   1.000
_cell.length_b   1.000
_cell.length_c   1.000
_cell.angle_alpha   90.00
_cell.angle_beta   90.00
_cell.angle_gamma   90.00
#
_symmetry.space_group_name_H-M   'P 1'
#
loop_
_entity.id
_entity.type
_entity.pdbx_description
1 polymer ?
#
loop_
_entity_poly.entity_id
_entity_poly.type
_entity_poly.pdbx_seq_one_letter_code
_entity_poly.pdbx_strand_id
1 'polypeptide(L)'
;MAEFRKIELAFRKVWLYLYNRGVGPEYTDALGEFVVAAIAAYRSGYALSALKLELVSEQLETGNPELDRTLALTDEELEVRNLWLRLVYLTLEDVGVEGPAQKCSSDDPSQDETGIELLVAGVVRAHAQGYTLDTLKLELLLDSTPPQLRDPQQTVLLSQWMRIVFICLETLKKSSE
;
A
#
# COMPACT_ATOMS: atom_id res chain seq x y z
N MET A 1 6.73 -7.96 17.09
CA MET A 1 7.37 -9.18 16.53
C MET A 1 6.42 -9.98 15.64
N ALA A 2 5.38 -10.66 16.15
CA ALA A 2 4.52 -11.49 15.28
C ALA A 2 3.76 -10.72 14.16
N GLU A 3 3.47 -9.43 14.35
CA GLU A 3 2.76 -8.60 13.36
C GLU A 3 3.67 -8.12 12.22
N PHE A 4 4.91 -7.75 12.51
CA PHE A 4 5.88 -7.27 11.51
C PHE A 4 6.26 -8.38 10.53
N ARG A 5 6.45 -9.59 11.05
CA ARG A 5 6.69 -10.78 10.23
C ARG A 5 5.52 -11.08 9.28
N LYS A 6 4.28 -10.80 9.68
CA LYS A 6 3.11 -10.96 8.79
C LYS A 6 3.15 -9.95 7.63
N ILE A 7 3.53 -8.71 7.90
CA ILE A 7 3.69 -7.68 6.86
C ILE A 7 4.76 -8.11 5.85
N GLU A 8 5.94 -8.54 6.32
CA GLU A 8 7.02 -9.02 5.45
C GLU A 8 6.61 -10.23 4.60
N LEU A 9 6.02 -11.24 5.22
CA LEU A 9 5.58 -12.44 4.50
C LEU A 9 4.50 -12.12 3.47
N ALA A 10 3.52 -11.28 3.83
CA ALA A 10 2.47 -10.88 2.91
C ALA A 10 3.05 -10.09 1.73
N PHE A 11 3.95 -9.12 1.98
CA PHE A 11 4.62 -8.36 0.93
C PHE A 11 5.37 -9.27 -0.05
N ARG A 12 6.14 -10.24 0.47
CA ARG A 12 6.88 -11.22 -0.32
C ARG A 12 5.97 -12.12 -1.15
N LYS A 13 4.81 -12.53 -0.59
CA LYS A 13 3.79 -13.28 -1.35
C LYS A 13 3.28 -12.46 -2.53
N VAL A 14 3.03 -11.16 -2.36
CA VAL A 14 2.58 -10.30 -3.47
C VAL A 14 3.58 -10.33 -4.63
N TRP A 15 4.86 -10.15 -4.36
CA TRP A 15 5.92 -10.24 -5.38
C TRP A 15 6.01 -11.62 -6.01
N LEU A 16 5.98 -12.68 -5.21
CA LEU A 16 6.02 -14.04 -5.71
C LEU A 16 4.87 -14.34 -6.68
N TYR A 17 3.65 -13.87 -6.38
CA TYR A 17 2.52 -14.04 -7.27
C TYR A 17 2.62 -13.15 -8.51
N LEU A 18 3.07 -11.90 -8.35
CA LEU A 18 3.26 -10.98 -9.45
C LEU A 18 4.26 -11.53 -10.48
N TYR A 19 5.41 -12.07 -10.03
CA TYR A 19 6.43 -12.64 -10.91
C TYR A 19 6.02 -13.96 -11.55
N ASN A 20 5.34 -14.86 -10.82
CA ASN A 20 5.04 -16.20 -11.33
C ASN A 20 3.72 -16.30 -12.10
N ARG A 21 2.73 -15.47 -11.77
CA ARG A 21 1.35 -15.60 -12.25
C ARG A 21 0.73 -14.29 -12.73
N GLY A 22 1.37 -13.15 -12.46
CA GLY A 22 0.84 -11.83 -12.77
C GLY A 22 -0.28 -11.39 -11.81
N VAL A 23 -1.09 -10.44 -12.27
CA VAL A 23 -2.22 -9.90 -11.49
C VAL A 23 -3.41 -10.84 -11.59
N GLY A 24 -3.84 -11.41 -10.46
CA GLY A 24 -4.96 -12.35 -10.36
C GLY A 24 -5.56 -12.42 -8.95
N PRO A 25 -6.42 -13.40 -8.67
CA PRO A 25 -7.04 -13.59 -7.35
C PRO A 25 -6.00 -13.76 -6.24
N GLU A 26 -5.00 -14.63 -6.41
CA GLU A 26 -4.00 -14.92 -5.37
C GLU A 26 -3.10 -13.70 -5.08
N TYR A 27 -2.81 -12.91 -6.12
CA TYR A 27 -2.14 -11.63 -5.97
C TYR A 27 -2.98 -10.65 -5.13
N THR A 28 -4.28 -10.60 -5.41
CA THR A 28 -5.21 -9.69 -4.72
C THR A 28 -5.41 -10.11 -3.27
N ASP A 29 -5.48 -11.42 -3.01
CA ASP A 29 -5.56 -11.98 -1.66
C ASP A 29 -4.30 -11.69 -0.86
N ALA A 30 -3.11 -11.88 -1.45
CA ALA A 30 -1.85 -11.54 -0.80
C ALA A 30 -1.72 -10.03 -0.51
N LEU A 31 -2.21 -9.20 -1.42
CA LEU A 31 -2.25 -7.75 -1.22
C LEU A 31 -3.22 -7.38 -0.09
N GLY A 32 -4.36 -8.08 0.01
CA GLY A 32 -5.28 -8.00 1.13
C GLY A 32 -4.64 -8.39 2.46
N GLU A 33 -3.90 -9.50 2.51
CA GLU A 33 -3.14 -9.91 3.70
C GLU A 33 -2.14 -8.83 4.13
N PHE A 34 -1.44 -8.22 3.17
CA PHE A 34 -0.50 -7.13 3.43
C PHE A 34 -1.21 -5.91 4.03
N VAL A 35 -2.33 -5.49 3.44
CA VAL A 35 -3.13 -4.36 3.94
C VAL A 35 -3.68 -4.66 5.34
N VAL A 36 -4.21 -5.85 5.59
CA VAL A 36 -4.70 -6.26 6.92
C VAL A 36 -3.58 -6.19 7.97
N ALA A 37 -2.40 -6.69 7.65
CA ALA A 37 -1.26 -6.66 8.56
C ALA A 37 -0.77 -5.23 8.83
N ALA A 38 -0.77 -4.36 7.83
CA ALA A 38 -0.43 -2.94 7.97
C ALA A 38 -1.47 -2.17 8.81
N ILE A 39 -2.77 -2.44 8.63
CA ILE A 39 -3.85 -1.87 9.47
C ILE A 39 -3.67 -2.29 10.93
N ALA A 40 -3.33 -3.56 11.18
CA ALA A 40 -3.09 -4.05 12.53
C ALA A 40 -1.93 -3.29 13.21
N ALA A 41 -0.80 -3.12 12.51
CA ALA A 41 0.33 -2.33 13.01
C ALA A 41 -0.04 -0.87 13.30
N TYR A 42 -0.82 -0.23 12.41
CA TYR A 42 -1.30 1.13 12.60
C TYR A 42 -2.17 1.25 13.86
N ARG A 43 -3.14 0.35 14.04
CA ARG A 43 -4.04 0.31 15.21
C ARG A 43 -3.31 -0.03 16.51
N SER A 44 -2.21 -0.78 16.44
CA SER A 44 -1.29 -1.01 17.56
C SER A 44 -0.47 0.23 17.94
N GLY A 45 -0.63 1.36 17.24
CA GLY A 45 0.01 2.63 17.55
C GLY A 45 1.44 2.76 16.99
N TYR A 46 1.85 1.90 16.04
CA TYR A 46 3.16 2.00 15.43
C TYR A 46 3.19 3.10 14.37
N ALA A 47 3.99 4.15 14.60
CA ALA A 47 4.29 5.14 13.57
C ALA A 47 5.01 4.50 12.38
N LEU A 48 4.81 5.01 11.16
CA LEU A 48 5.38 4.43 9.94
C LEU A 48 6.91 4.36 9.99
N SER A 49 7.56 5.38 10.54
CA SER A 49 9.02 5.42 10.72
C SER A 49 9.52 4.30 11.64
N ALA A 50 8.83 4.07 12.77
CA ALA A 50 9.14 2.99 13.70
C ALA A 50 8.90 1.62 13.05
N LEU A 51 7.77 1.45 12.36
CA LEU A 51 7.47 0.22 11.64
C LEU A 51 8.54 -0.12 10.59
N LYS A 52 8.99 0.86 9.80
CA LYS A 52 10.05 0.66 8.81
C LYS A 52 11.35 0.14 9.43
N LEU A 53 11.71 0.64 10.62
CA LEU A 53 12.90 0.20 11.34
C LEU A 53 12.77 -1.25 11.83
N GLU A 54 11.61 -1.62 12.38
CA GLU A 54 11.32 -3.01 12.78
C GLU A 54 11.28 -3.98 11.59
N LEU A 55 10.84 -3.53 10.41
CA LEU A 55 10.82 -4.37 9.21
C LEU A 55 12.21 -4.64 8.64
N VAL A 56 13.25 -3.89 9.04
CA VAL A 56 14.63 -4.19 8.66
C VAL A 56 15.13 -5.42 9.43
N SER A 57 14.81 -5.54 10.71
CA SER A 57 15.23 -6.68 11.55
C SER A 57 14.45 -7.97 11.27
N GLU A 58 13.31 -7.87 10.59
CA GLU A 58 12.46 -9.02 10.21
C GLU A 58 12.72 -9.50 8.76
N GLN A 59 13.70 -8.93 8.06
CA GLN A 59 14.18 -9.48 6.80
C GLN A 59 14.75 -10.88 7.07
N LEU A 60 14.06 -11.89 6.52
CA LEU A 60 14.30 -13.31 6.80
C LEU A 60 15.79 -13.68 6.85
N GLU A 61 16.26 -14.06 8.04
CA GLU A 61 17.43 -14.91 8.22
C GLU A 61 16.92 -16.35 8.38
N THR A 62 16.93 -17.12 7.30
CA THR A 62 16.71 -18.58 7.34
C THR A 62 17.89 -19.32 7.98
N GLY A 63 18.99 -18.59 8.27
CA GLY A 63 20.25 -19.14 8.77
C GLY A 63 21.07 -19.81 7.66
N ASN A 64 20.57 -19.79 6.41
CA ASN A 64 21.28 -20.23 5.23
C ASN A 64 21.64 -19.00 4.37
N PRO A 65 22.91 -18.59 4.33
CA PRO A 65 23.35 -17.38 3.64
C PRO A 65 23.04 -17.35 2.13
N GLU A 66 22.95 -18.51 1.47
CA GLU A 66 22.61 -18.56 0.04
C GLU A 66 21.13 -18.32 -0.20
N LEU A 67 20.26 -18.97 0.59
CA LEU A 67 18.81 -18.75 0.53
C LEU A 67 18.46 -17.33 0.97
N ASP A 68 19.11 -16.82 2.02
CA ASP A 68 18.88 -15.48 2.53
C ASP A 68 19.27 -14.41 1.50
N ARG A 69 20.36 -14.64 0.75
CA ARG A 69 20.75 -13.75 -0.35
C ARG A 69 19.77 -13.80 -1.51
N THR A 70 19.28 -14.97 -1.89
CA THR A 70 18.30 -15.11 -2.98
C THR A 70 16.92 -14.56 -2.61
N LEU A 71 16.57 -14.60 -1.33
CA LEU A 71 15.30 -14.11 -0.81
C LEU A 71 15.38 -12.65 -0.34
N ALA A 72 16.56 -12.03 -0.27
CA ALA A 72 16.68 -10.64 0.11
C ALA A 72 15.91 -9.74 -0.87
N LEU A 73 15.10 -8.83 -0.32
CA LEU A 73 14.45 -7.81 -1.13
C LEU A 73 15.53 -6.85 -1.65
N THR A 74 15.43 -6.51 -2.92
CA THR A 74 16.22 -5.44 -3.54
C THR A 74 15.84 -4.08 -2.97
N ASP A 75 16.71 -3.07 -3.12
CA ASP A 75 16.42 -1.70 -2.68
C ASP A 75 15.14 -1.16 -3.33
N GLU A 76 14.89 -1.50 -4.60
CA GLU A 76 13.68 -1.12 -5.32
C GLU A 76 12.42 -1.77 -4.69
N GLU A 77 12.47 -3.05 -4.35
CA GLU A 77 11.37 -3.73 -3.67
C GLU A 77 11.12 -3.16 -2.26
N LEU A 78 12.17 -2.75 -1.55
CA LEU A 78 12.04 -2.08 -0.25
C LEU A 78 11.38 -0.71 -0.36
N GLU A 79 11.71 0.07 -1.39
CA GLU A 79 11.03 1.33 -1.66
C GLU A 79 9.55 1.12 -2.00
N VAL A 80 9.23 0.10 -2.80
CA VAL A 80 7.84 -0.28 -3.09
C VAL A 80 7.09 -0.68 -1.81
N ARG A 81 7.73 -1.44 -0.91
CA ARG A 81 7.15 -1.79 0.41
C ARG A 81 6.83 -0.54 1.22
N ASN A 82 7.80 0.36 1.31
CA ASN A 82 7.70 1.60 2.07
C ASN A 82 6.59 2.51 1.53
N LEU A 83 6.46 2.58 0.21
CA LEU A 83 5.42 3.28 -0.50
C LEU A 83 4.03 2.69 -0.23
N TRP A 84 3.89 1.37 -0.28
CA TRP A 84 2.61 0.71 -0.02
C TRP A 84 2.15 0.86 1.43
N LEU A 85 3.09 0.80 2.39
CA LEU A 85 2.79 1.13 3.78
C LEU A 85 2.33 2.59 3.93
N ARG A 86 2.99 3.53 3.23
CA ARG A 86 2.58 4.95 3.22
C ARG A 86 1.15 5.10 2.70
N LEU A 87 0.79 4.44 1.60
CA LEU A 87 -0.58 4.46 1.06
C LEU A 87 -1.61 4.00 2.09
N VAL A 88 -1.35 2.88 2.79
CA VAL A 88 -2.25 2.38 3.84
C VAL A 88 -2.37 3.37 4.99
N TYR A 89 -1.24 3.88 5.50
CA TYR A 89 -1.22 4.82 6.63
C TYR A 89 -1.95 6.12 6.32
N LEU A 90 -1.67 6.72 5.15
CA LEU A 90 -2.37 7.93 4.70
C LEU A 90 -3.88 7.68 4.55
N THR A 91 -4.27 6.51 4.03
CA THR A 91 -5.69 6.16 3.90
C THR A 91 -6.36 6.09 5.26
N LEU A 92 -5.72 5.47 6.25
CA LEU A 92 -6.24 5.34 7.62
C LEU A 92 -6.36 6.69 8.32
N GLU A 93 -5.38 7.58 8.12
CA GLU A 93 -5.40 8.95 8.66
C GLU A 93 -6.52 9.78 8.02
N ASP A 94 -6.72 9.69 6.70
CA ASP A 94 -7.73 10.46 5.97
C ASP A 94 -9.15 10.07 6.38
N VAL A 95 -9.41 8.78 6.64
CA VAL A 95 -10.71 8.29 7.12
C VAL A 95 -10.88 8.39 8.64
N GLY A 96 -9.90 8.92 9.36
CA GLY A 96 -9.98 9.19 10.80
C GLY A 96 -9.92 7.96 11.70
N VAL A 97 -9.23 6.89 11.29
CA VAL A 97 -8.99 5.73 12.17
C VAL A 97 -8.01 6.13 13.27
N GLU A 98 -8.33 5.78 14.53
CA GLU A 98 -7.41 6.00 15.65
C GLU A 98 -6.12 5.19 15.46
N GLY A 99 -4.98 5.83 15.73
CA GLY A 99 -3.68 5.26 15.39
C GLY A 99 -2.50 5.92 16.11
N PRO A 100 -1.30 5.91 15.49
CA PRO A 100 -0.08 6.40 16.12
C PRO A 100 -0.15 7.91 16.39
N ALA A 101 0.56 8.35 17.44
CA ALA A 101 0.63 9.78 17.80
C ALA A 101 1.35 10.61 16.72
N GLN A 102 2.30 10.00 16.01
CA GLN A 102 2.98 10.63 14.88
C GLN A 102 2.24 10.29 13.58
N LYS A 103 1.71 11.33 12.93
CA LYS A 103 1.07 11.22 11.62
C LYS A 103 2.07 10.97 10.51
N CYS A 104 1.60 10.31 9.47
CA CYS A 104 2.27 10.06 8.21
C CYS A 104 2.04 11.20 7.21
N SER A 105 0.89 11.86 7.26
CA SER A 105 0.57 13.02 6.41
C SER A 105 1.51 14.18 6.69
N SER A 106 1.90 14.90 5.64
CA SER A 106 2.53 16.21 5.78
C SER A 106 1.55 17.25 6.32
N ASP A 107 2.06 18.36 6.87
CA ASP A 107 1.22 19.49 7.30
C ASP A 107 0.55 20.20 6.11
N ASP A 108 1.15 20.13 4.93
CA ASP A 108 0.63 20.66 3.66
C ASP A 108 0.74 19.62 2.54
N PRO A 109 -0.37 18.93 2.20
CA PRO A 109 -0.39 17.90 1.14
C PRO A 109 0.04 18.39 -0.24
N SER A 110 0.03 19.70 -0.50
CA SER A 110 0.51 20.26 -1.77
C SER A 110 2.04 20.28 -1.89
N GLN A 111 2.74 20.11 -0.78
CA GLN A 111 4.21 19.98 -0.72
C GLN A 111 4.68 18.54 -0.88
N ASP A 112 3.76 17.57 -0.99
CA ASP A 112 4.13 16.18 -1.27
C ASP A 112 4.62 16.04 -2.71
N GLU A 113 5.94 16.05 -2.90
CA GLU A 113 6.61 15.92 -4.20
C GLU A 113 6.17 14.66 -4.98
N THR A 114 5.65 13.65 -4.27
CA THR A 114 5.18 12.40 -4.87
C THR A 114 3.72 12.44 -5.32
N GLY A 115 2.93 13.43 -4.89
CA GLY A 115 1.49 13.55 -5.17
C GLY A 115 0.62 12.44 -4.57
N ILE A 116 1.17 11.62 -3.67
CA ILE A 116 0.50 10.46 -3.08
C ILE A 116 -0.60 10.91 -2.12
N GLU A 117 -0.37 11.95 -1.33
CA GLU A 117 -1.37 12.46 -0.38
C GLU A 117 -2.63 12.95 -1.10
N LEU A 118 -2.47 13.67 -2.22
CA LEU A 118 -3.57 14.08 -3.08
C LEU A 118 -4.28 12.89 -3.73
N LEU A 119 -3.52 11.88 -4.17
CA LEU A 119 -4.10 10.66 -4.71
C LEU A 119 -4.98 9.95 -3.67
N VAL A 120 -4.46 9.74 -2.46
CA VAL A 120 -5.21 9.07 -1.38
C VAL A 120 -6.49 9.84 -1.07
N ALA A 121 -6.41 11.14 -0.85
CA ALA A 121 -7.59 11.98 -0.58
C ALA A 121 -8.61 11.93 -1.74
N GLY A 122 -8.14 11.90 -2.99
CA GLY A 122 -8.99 11.77 -4.17
C GLY A 122 -9.71 10.42 -4.23
N VAL A 123 -8.99 9.32 -3.98
CA VAL A 123 -9.54 7.96 -3.99
C VAL A 123 -10.52 7.76 -2.84
N VAL A 124 -10.20 8.22 -1.63
CA VAL A 124 -11.10 8.13 -0.46
C VAL A 124 -12.39 8.91 -0.73
N ARG A 125 -12.29 10.12 -1.27
CA ARG A 125 -13.47 10.92 -1.65
C ARG A 125 -14.32 10.22 -2.71
N ALA A 126 -13.70 9.65 -3.73
CA ALA A 126 -14.42 8.92 -4.77
C ALA A 126 -15.13 7.67 -4.20
N HIS A 127 -14.45 6.92 -3.33
CA HIS A 127 -15.06 5.78 -2.63
C HIS A 127 -16.26 6.20 -1.79
N ALA A 128 -16.14 7.30 -1.03
CA ALA A 128 -17.24 7.85 -0.24
C ALA A 128 -18.44 8.32 -1.09
N GLN A 129 -18.21 8.66 -2.36
CA GLN A 129 -19.24 8.99 -3.34
C GLN A 129 -19.87 7.74 -4.01
N GLY A 130 -19.41 6.54 -3.67
CA GLY A 130 -19.92 5.27 -4.19
C GLY A 130 -19.23 4.77 -5.46
N TYR A 131 -18.09 5.37 -5.84
CA TYR A 131 -17.30 4.85 -6.96
C TYR A 131 -16.64 3.52 -6.60
N THR A 132 -16.63 2.60 -7.56
CA THR A 132 -15.80 1.40 -7.53
C THR A 132 -14.44 1.68 -8.15
N LEU A 133 -13.45 0.83 -7.88
CA LEU A 133 -12.11 0.94 -8.46
C LEU A 133 -12.16 0.99 -10.00
N ASP A 134 -13.03 0.19 -10.62
CA ASP A 134 -13.16 0.14 -12.08
C ASP A 134 -13.81 1.42 -12.63
N THR A 135 -14.83 1.95 -11.96
CA THR A 135 -15.44 3.22 -12.37
C THR A 135 -14.47 4.39 -12.21
N LEU A 136 -13.69 4.43 -11.12
CA LEU A 136 -12.71 5.49 -10.90
C LEU A 136 -11.57 5.43 -11.94
N LYS A 137 -11.10 4.23 -12.28
CA LYS A 137 -10.13 4.03 -13.36
C LYS A 137 -10.68 4.51 -14.71
N LEU A 138 -11.94 4.21 -15.01
CA LEU A 138 -12.59 4.66 -16.23
C LEU A 138 -12.73 6.18 -16.27
N GLU A 139 -13.18 6.82 -15.19
CA GLU A 139 -13.24 8.28 -15.09
C GLU A 139 -11.86 8.90 -15.30
N LEU A 140 -10.81 8.39 -14.65
CA LEU A 140 -9.44 8.88 -14.84
C LEU A 140 -8.97 8.72 -16.29
N LEU A 141 -9.34 7.64 -16.97
CA LEU A 141 -9.04 7.44 -18.39
C LEU A 141 -9.79 8.43 -19.29
N LEU A 142 -11.02 8.81 -18.91
CA LEU A 142 -11.88 9.71 -19.66
C LEU A 142 -11.55 11.20 -19.41
N ASP A 143 -11.19 11.54 -18.17
CA ASP A 143 -10.86 12.90 -17.72
C ASP A 143 -9.41 13.29 -18.08
N SER A 144 -8.59 12.30 -18.48
CA SER A 144 -7.22 12.50 -19.01
C SER A 144 -7.20 13.10 -20.41
N THR A 145 -7.64 14.35 -20.55
CA THR A 145 -7.18 15.26 -21.60
C THR A 145 -6.15 16.26 -21.02
N PRO A 146 -5.02 15.78 -20.48
CA PRO A 146 -3.74 16.41 -20.77
C PRO A 146 -2.66 15.40 -21.23
N PRO A 147 -1.68 15.82 -22.05
CA PRO A 147 -0.71 14.93 -22.72
C PRO A 147 0.32 14.22 -21.82
N GLN A 148 0.28 14.43 -20.50
CA GLN A 148 1.30 13.97 -19.54
C GLN A 148 1.01 12.58 -18.93
N LEU A 149 -0.23 12.08 -19.02
CA LEU A 149 -0.63 10.74 -18.56
C LEU A 149 -0.56 9.67 -19.67
N ARG A 150 0.16 9.94 -20.76
CA ARG A 150 0.34 8.99 -21.86
C ARG A 150 1.41 7.93 -21.60
N ASP A 151 2.12 7.99 -20.46
CA ASP A 151 3.06 6.94 -20.09
C ASP A 151 2.32 5.70 -19.58
N PRO A 152 2.37 4.57 -20.31
CA PRO A 152 1.73 3.33 -19.88
C PRO A 152 2.24 2.84 -18.52
N GLN A 153 3.50 3.14 -18.18
CA GLN A 153 4.10 2.71 -16.91
C GLN A 153 3.46 3.45 -15.72
N GLN A 154 3.28 4.77 -15.84
CA GLN A 154 2.64 5.57 -14.80
C GLN A 154 1.17 5.17 -14.60
N THR A 155 0.45 4.84 -15.67
CA THR A 155 -0.93 4.34 -15.58
C THR A 155 -1.02 3.03 -14.79
N VAL A 156 -0.08 2.11 -15.00
CA VAL A 156 -0.02 0.83 -14.27
C VAL A 156 0.27 1.06 -12.80
N LEU A 157 1.24 1.91 -12.46
CA LEU A 157 1.58 2.25 -11.08
C LEU A 157 0.40 2.89 -10.34
N LEU A 158 -0.24 3.88 -10.97
CA LEU A 158 -1.42 4.56 -10.42
C LEU A 158 -2.56 3.57 -10.16
N SER A 159 -2.83 2.68 -11.12
CA SER A 159 -3.83 1.61 -11.02
C SER A 159 -3.57 0.69 -9.82
N GLN A 160 -2.30 0.43 -9.52
CA GLN A 160 -1.89 -0.38 -8.39
C GLN A 160 -2.01 0.37 -7.06
N TRP A 161 -1.63 1.64 -7.00
CA TRP A 161 -1.78 2.46 -5.79
C TRP A 161 -3.24 2.62 -5.41
N MET A 162 -4.11 2.91 -6.38
CA MET A 162 -5.57 2.97 -6.16
C MET A 162 -6.11 1.64 -5.64
N ARG A 163 -5.61 0.51 -6.14
CA ARG A 163 -6.04 -0.82 -5.68
C ARG A 163 -5.73 -1.02 -4.19
N ILE A 164 -4.56 -0.61 -3.71
CA ILE A 164 -4.18 -0.71 -2.30
C ILE A 164 -5.11 0.13 -1.42
N VAL A 165 -5.38 1.38 -1.83
CA VAL A 165 -6.31 2.27 -1.11
C VAL A 165 -7.71 1.68 -1.05
N PHE A 166 -8.24 1.18 -2.17
CA PHE A 166 -9.55 0.53 -2.21
C PHE A 166 -9.61 -0.72 -1.33
N ILE A 167 -8.60 -1.59 -1.37
CA ILE A 167 -8.55 -2.77 -0.50
C ILE A 167 -8.54 -2.35 0.97
N CYS A 168 -7.82 -1.28 1.32
CA CYS A 168 -7.83 -0.72 2.67
C CYS A 168 -9.25 -0.29 3.09
N LEU A 169 -9.93 0.52 2.28
CA LEU A 169 -11.28 1.01 2.55
C LEU A 169 -12.30 -0.14 2.69
N GLU A 170 -12.27 -1.12 1.78
CA GLU A 170 -13.15 -2.29 1.83
C GLU A 170 -12.87 -3.15 3.07
N THR A 171 -11.61 -3.26 3.48
CA THR A 171 -11.23 -3.99 4.70
C THR A 171 -11.77 -3.30 5.96
N LEU A 172 -11.74 -1.98 6.01
CA LEU A 172 -12.33 -1.20 7.10
C LEU A 172 -13.85 -1.37 7.17
N LYS A 173 -14.52 -1.32 6.01
CA LYS A 173 -15.97 -1.49 5.92
C LYS A 173 -16.40 -2.86 6.46
N LYS A 174 -15.74 -3.94 6.02
CA LYS A 174 -15.98 -5.31 6.52
C LYS A 174 -15.72 -5.49 8.01
N SER A 175 -14.84 -4.68 8.59
CA SER A 175 -14.54 -4.74 10.03
C SER A 175 -15.56 -3.99 10.89
N SER A 176 -16.42 -3.17 10.27
CA SER A 176 -17.43 -2.34 10.94
C SER A 176 -18.84 -2.95 10.89
N GLU A 177 -19.02 -4.02 10.11
CA GLU A 177 -20.23 -4.85 9.99
C GLU A 177 -20.20 -6.01 11.00
#